data_AF-A0A3N5YZI1-F1
#
_entry.id   AF-A0A3N5YZI1-F1
#
_cell.length_a   1.000
_cell.length_b   1.000
_cell.length_c   1.000
_cell.angle_alpha   90.00
_cell.angle_beta   90.00
_cell.angle_gamma   90.00
#
_symmetry.space_group_name_H-M   'P 1'
#
loop_
_entity.id
_entity.type
_entity.pdbx_description
1 polymer ?
#
loop_
_entity_poly.entity_id
_entity_poly.type
_entity_poly.pdbx_seq_one_letter_code
_entity_poly.pdbx_strand_id
1 'polypeptide(L)'
;MLRIELVPDLSHCIHTVAKKEYNDVLRRLLSVNSGRKKLEEKLELLIIILKDMDFQQLRQESEKYLVEGKNVKFIFHLENGSLEYEMSVTNSNSTQAIRHKS
;
A
#
# COMPACT_ATOMS: atom_id res chain seq x y z
N MET A 1 -7.76 13.22 4.93
CA MET A 1 -6.48 12.66 4.45
C MET A 1 -6.76 11.35 3.77
N LEU A 2 -6.29 11.19 2.53
CA LEU A 2 -6.41 9.94 1.79
C LEU A 2 -5.45 8.90 2.37
N ARG A 3 -5.91 7.65 2.48
CA ARG A 3 -5.09 6.50 2.88
C ARG A 3 -5.21 5.42 1.82
N ILE A 4 -4.11 4.74 1.53
CA ILE A 4 -4.07 3.60 0.60
C ILE A 4 -3.64 2.36 1.36
N GLU A 5 -4.48 1.34 1.32
CA GLU A 5 -4.19 0.03 1.87
C GLU A 5 -3.68 -0.88 0.77
N LEU A 6 -2.51 -1.48 0.98
CA LEU A 6 -1.93 -2.49 0.09
C LEU A 6 -1.64 -3.75 0.88
N VAL A 7 -2.10 -4.89 0.37
CA VAL A 7 -2.01 -6.19 1.04
C VAL A 7 -1.18 -7.13 0.16
N PRO A 8 0.11 -7.32 0.46
CA PRO A 8 0.93 -8.30 -0.23
C PRO A 8 0.56 -9.74 0.18
N ASP A 9 0.91 -10.67 -0.68
CA ASP A 9 0.81 -12.11 -0.44
C ASP A 9 2.08 -12.82 -0.94
N LEU A 10 2.18 -14.14 -0.73
CA LEU A 10 3.36 -14.93 -1.15
C LEU A 10 3.60 -14.93 -2.67
N SER A 11 2.57 -14.62 -3.47
CA SER A 11 2.66 -14.51 -4.95
C SER A 11 2.87 -13.08 -5.44
N HIS A 12 2.47 -12.08 -4.65
CA HIS A 12 2.49 -10.66 -5.02
C HIS A 12 3.12 -9.84 -3.90
N CYS A 13 4.40 -9.49 -4.08
CA CYS A 13 5.07 -8.56 -3.19
C CYS A 13 4.42 -7.17 -3.23
N ILE A 14 4.72 -6.35 -2.23
CA ILE A 14 4.14 -5.00 -2.06
C ILE A 14 4.28 -4.11 -3.30
N HIS A 15 5.41 -4.20 -4.02
CA HIS A 15 5.62 -3.46 -5.27
C HIS A 15 4.63 -3.89 -6.36
N THR A 16 4.39 -5.19 -6.50
CA THR A 16 3.45 -5.73 -7.49
C THR A 16 2.02 -5.28 -7.16
N VAL A 17 1.65 -5.30 -5.88
CA VAL A 17 0.34 -4.83 -5.41
C VAL A 17 0.16 -3.34 -5.67
N ALA A 18 1.17 -2.51 -5.35
CA ALA A 18 1.15 -1.07 -5.64
C ALA A 18 0.97 -0.78 -7.14
N LYS A 19 1.68 -1.50 -8.02
CA LYS A 19 1.56 -1.37 -9.47
C LYS A 19 0.18 -1.78 -9.99
N LYS A 20 -0.39 -2.87 -9.47
CA LYS A 20 -1.75 -3.30 -9.82
C LYS A 20 -2.76 -2.22 -9.46
N GLU A 21 -2.70 -1.72 -8.22
CA GLU A 21 -3.59 -0.67 -7.75
C GLU A 21 -3.46 0.62 -8.58
N TYR A 22 -2.24 1.03 -8.91
CA TYR A 22 -1.98 2.17 -9.81
C TYR A 22 -2.67 2.00 -11.16
N ASN A 23 -2.48 0.85 -11.81
CA ASN A 23 -3.08 0.57 -13.11
C ASN A 23 -4.60 0.55 -13.05
N ASP A 24 -5.18 0.00 -11.98
CA ASP A 24 -6.63 -0.08 -11.83
C ASP A 24 -7.26 1.29 -11.55
N VAL A 25 -6.61 2.14 -10.73
CA VAL A 25 -7.02 3.54 -10.54
C VAL A 25 -6.92 4.32 -11.84
N LEU A 26 -5.82 4.17 -12.58
CA LEU A 26 -5.63 4.83 -13.88
C LEU A 26 -6.72 4.42 -14.89
N ARG A 27 -7.00 3.12 -15.01
CA ARG A 27 -8.09 2.61 -15.88
C ARG A 27 -9.43 3.20 -15.50
N ARG A 28 -9.73 3.30 -14.19
CA ARG A 28 -11.00 3.88 -13.70
C ARG A 28 -11.09 5.37 -14.00
N LEU A 29 -10.00 6.13 -13.88
CA LEU A 29 -9.97 7.55 -14.25
C LEU A 29 -10.24 7.78 -15.74
N LEU A 30 -9.72 6.89 -16.59
CA LEU A 30 -9.92 6.94 -18.03
C LEU A 30 -11.35 6.50 -18.44
N SER A 31 -12.07 5.76 -17.57
CA SER A 31 -13.48 5.41 -17.79
C SER A 31 -14.40 6.59 -17.44
N VAL A 32 -15.39 6.88 -18.28
CA VAL A 32 -16.35 7.98 -18.07
C VAL A 32 -17.30 7.61 -16.94
N ASN A 33 -17.05 8.09 -15.72
CA ASN A 33 -18.07 8.31 -14.67
C ASN A 33 -17.52 9.14 -13.49
N SER A 34 -18.44 9.80 -12.79
CA SER A 34 -18.21 10.71 -11.67
C SER A 34 -17.42 10.10 -10.51
N GLY A 35 -16.59 10.92 -9.85
CA GLY A 35 -15.67 10.51 -8.78
C GLY A 35 -14.18 10.81 -9.03
N ARG A 36 -13.86 11.56 -10.09
CA ARG A 36 -12.50 11.86 -10.53
C ARG A 36 -11.57 12.38 -9.44
N LYS A 37 -12.00 13.37 -8.65
CA LYS A 37 -11.13 14.00 -7.65
C LYS A 37 -10.53 13.00 -6.64
N LYS A 38 -11.32 12.07 -6.09
CA LYS A 38 -10.82 11.07 -5.14
C LYS A 38 -9.89 10.05 -5.81
N LEU A 39 -10.15 9.73 -7.08
CA LEU A 39 -9.30 8.84 -7.86
C LEU A 39 -7.99 9.53 -8.29
N GLU A 40 -8.02 10.83 -8.60
CA GLU A 40 -6.86 11.68 -8.89
C GLU A 40 -5.96 11.76 -7.66
N GLU A 41 -6.51 12.12 -6.48
CA GLU A 41 -5.77 12.13 -5.21
C GLU A 41 -5.16 10.75 -4.90
N LYS A 42 -5.88 9.66 -5.22
CA LYS A 42 -5.39 8.29 -5.06
C LYS A 42 -4.27 7.95 -6.04
N LEU A 43 -4.38 8.40 -7.28
CA LEU A 43 -3.35 8.20 -8.29
C LEU A 43 -2.07 8.95 -7.91
N GLU A 44 -2.19 10.20 -7.45
CA GLU A 44 -1.05 11.01 -6.98
C GLU A 44 -0.32 10.32 -5.83
N LEU A 45 -1.04 9.83 -4.81
CA LEU A 45 -0.43 9.09 -3.72
C LEU A 45 0.24 7.78 -4.19
N LEU A 46 -0.36 7.05 -5.14
CA LEU A 46 0.27 5.86 -5.72
C LEU A 46 1.55 6.19 -6.50
N ILE A 47 1.60 7.33 -7.19
CA ILE A 47 2.80 7.80 -7.88
C ILE A 47 3.92 8.05 -6.87
N ILE A 48 3.62 8.73 -5.76
CA ILE A 48 4.60 8.99 -4.69
C ILE A 48 5.08 7.67 -4.08
N ILE A 49 4.17 6.74 -3.76
CA ILE A 49 4.51 5.40 -3.24
C ILE A 49 5.45 4.66 -4.20
N LEU A 50 5.14 4.66 -5.50
CA LEU A 50 5.93 3.94 -6.51
C LEU A 50 7.31 4.58 -6.76
N LYS A 51 7.46 5.87 -6.46
CA LYS A 51 8.70 6.62 -6.69
C LYS A 51 9.62 6.63 -5.48
N ASP A 52 9.06 6.81 -4.28
CA ASP A 52 9.82 7.18 -3.10
C ASP A 52 10.03 6.01 -2.11
N MET A 53 9.32 4.88 -2.29
CA MET A 53 9.43 3.74 -1.37
C MET A 53 10.57 2.77 -1.72
N ASP A 54 11.28 2.34 -0.67
CA ASP A 54 12.17 1.19 -0.75
C ASP A 54 11.37 -0.11 -0.68
N PHE A 55 10.93 -0.58 -1.85
CA PHE A 55 10.20 -1.84 -1.96
C PHE A 55 11.04 -3.08 -1.61
N GLN A 56 12.36 -3.00 -1.64
CA GLN A 56 13.22 -4.10 -1.22
C GLN A 56 13.13 -4.25 0.29
N GLN A 57 13.26 -3.15 1.03
CA GLN A 57 13.09 -3.14 2.48
C GLN A 57 11.69 -3.62 2.89
N LEU A 58 10.62 -3.03 2.32
CA LEU A 58 9.25 -3.40 2.65
C LEU A 58 8.95 -4.88 2.37
N ARG A 59 9.52 -5.44 1.30
CA ARG A 59 9.41 -6.87 1.01
C ARG A 59 10.12 -7.70 2.08
N GLN A 60 11.37 -7.40 2.39
CA GLN A 60 12.13 -8.14 3.40
C GLN A 60 11.44 -8.13 4.77
N GLU A 61 10.87 -6.99 5.16
CA GLU A 61 10.13 -6.84 6.42
C GLU A 61 8.83 -7.64 6.45
N SER A 62 8.10 -7.73 5.34
CA SER A 62 6.81 -8.41 5.27
C SER A 62 6.91 -9.91 5.01
N GLU A 63 7.88 -10.35 4.20
CA GLU A 63 8.01 -11.74 3.73
C GLU A 63 8.16 -12.73 4.89
N LYS A 64 8.89 -12.36 5.96
CA LYS A 64 9.04 -13.18 7.18
C LYS A 64 7.70 -13.51 7.85
N TYR A 65 6.73 -12.61 7.81
CA TYR A 65 5.40 -12.86 8.39
C TYR A 65 4.51 -13.66 7.43
N LEU A 66 4.61 -13.38 6.13
CA LEU A 66 3.85 -14.10 5.11
C LEU A 66 4.21 -15.59 5.07
N VAL A 67 5.50 -15.94 5.21
CA VAL A 67 5.94 -17.36 5.27
C VAL A 67 5.49 -18.08 6.53
N GLU A 68 5.24 -17.35 7.62
CA GLU A 68 4.62 -17.87 8.84
C GLU A 68 3.09 -18.03 8.73
N GLY A 69 2.51 -17.75 7.56
CA GLY A 69 1.07 -17.82 7.32
C GLY A 69 0.28 -16.65 7.92
N LYS A 70 0.95 -15.55 8.28
CA LYS A 70 0.30 -14.33 8.79
C LYS A 70 -0.09 -13.41 7.63
N ASN A 71 -1.07 -12.55 7.87
CA ASN A 71 -1.45 -11.52 6.91
C ASN A 71 -0.69 -10.24 7.20
N VAL A 72 -0.26 -9.56 6.14
CA VAL A 72 0.41 -8.26 6.21
C VAL A 72 -0.43 -7.23 5.47
N LYS A 73 -0.56 -6.04 6.04
CA LYS A 73 -1.18 -4.88 5.39
C LYS A 73 -0.33 -3.64 5.61
N PHE A 74 -0.07 -2.91 4.53
CA PHE A 74 0.54 -1.59 4.55
C PHE A 74 -0.52 -0.50 4.38
N ILE A 75 -0.44 0.56 5.18
CA ILE A 75 -1.33 1.73 5.10
C ILE A 75 -0.46 2.96 4.83
N PHE A 76 -0.51 3.45 3.60
CA PHE A 76 0.22 4.64 3.16
C PHE A 76 -0.65 5.89 3.29
N HIS A 77 -0.05 6.99 3.72
CA HIS A 77 -0.70 8.29 3.82
C HIS A 77 0.31 9.43 3.77
N LEU A 78 -0.15 10.63 3.42
CA LEU A 78 0.67 11.84 3.55
C LEU A 78 0.47 12.43 4.94
N GLU A 79 1.56 12.72 5.64
CA GLU A 79 1.58 13.48 6.89
C GLU A 79 2.57 14.64 6.73
N ASN A 80 2.10 15.88 6.91
CA ASN A 80 2.91 17.11 6.75
C ASN A 80 3.69 17.22 5.42
N GLY A 81 3.18 16.62 4.35
CA GLY A 81 3.81 16.63 3.02
C GLY A 81 4.81 15.49 2.77
N SER A 82 5.08 14.65 3.78
CA SER A 82 5.91 13.45 3.66
C SER A 82 5.05 12.20 3.51
N LEU A 83 5.55 11.21 2.75
CA LEU A 83 4.92 9.89 2.66
C LEU A 83 5.26 9.07 3.89
N GLU A 84 4.24 8.71 4.66
CA GLU A 84 4.35 7.84 5.82
C GLU A 84 3.60 6.52 5.56
N TYR A 85 4.02 5.45 6.26
CA TYR A 85 3.31 4.18 6.20
C TYR A 85 3.26 3.47 7.54
N GLU A 86 2.22 2.66 7.72
CA GLU A 86 2.09 1.73 8.83
C GLU A 86 2.04 0.30 8.30
N MET A 87 2.69 -0.64 8.99
CA MET A 87 2.62 -2.06 8.67
C MET A 87 1.90 -2.80 9.80
N SER A 88 0.77 -3.42 9.48
CA SER A 88 0.04 -4.26 10.43
C SER A 88 0.20 -5.73 10.07
N VAL A 89 0.40 -6.55 11.09
CA VAL A 89 0.49 -8.01 10.95
C VAL A 89 -0.65 -8.61 11.74
N THR A 90 -1.50 -9.37 11.07
CA THR A 90 -2.59 -10.08 11.74
C THR A 90 -2.37 -11.58 11.58
N ASN A 91 -2.46 -12.28 12.70
CA ASN A 91 -2.65 -13.72 12.65
C ASN A 91 -4.08 -13.97 12.17
N SER A 92 -4.31 -15.12 11.54
CA SER A 92 -5.65 -15.64 11.32
C SER A 92 -6.50 -15.73 12.62
N ASN A 93 -5.91 -15.50 13.81
CA ASN A 93 -6.58 -15.45 15.12
C ASN A 93 -6.23 -14.26 16.05
N SER A 94 -5.58 -13.15 15.63
CA SER A 94 -5.47 -11.87 16.44
C SER A 94 -4.59 -10.78 15.78
N THR A 95 -4.94 -9.50 16.02
CA THR A 95 -4.35 -8.28 15.40
C THR A 95 -3.23 -7.66 16.25
N GLN A 96 -2.06 -7.36 15.67
CA GLN A 96 -1.06 -6.42 16.23
C GLN A 96 -0.61 -5.41 15.15
N ALA A 97 -0.68 -4.11 15.45
CA ALA A 97 -0.21 -3.04 14.58
C ALA A 97 1.22 -2.62 14.97
N ILE A 98 2.13 -2.53 13.98
CA ILE A 98 3.49 -2.04 14.19
C ILE A 98 3.65 -0.73 13.40
N ARG A 99 3.98 0.36 14.09
CA ARG A 99 4.26 1.66 13.47
C ARG A 99 5.76 1.77 13.18
N HIS A 100 6.10 2.05 11.93
CA HIS A 100 7.45 2.48 11.54
C HIS A 100 7.37 3.92 11.03
N LYS A 101 8.34 4.76 11.44
CA LYS A 101 8.57 6.10 10.88
C LYS A 101 9.69 5.98 9.86
N SER A 102 9.50 6.59 8.69
CA SER A 102 10.53 6.71 7.65
C SER A 102 11.59 7.75 8.01
#